data_AF-A0A1I8I1B5-F1
#
_entry.id   AF-A0A1I8I1B5-F1
#
_cell.length_a   1.000
_cell.length_b   1.000
_cell.length_c   1.000
_cell.angle_alpha   90.00
_cell.angle_beta   90.00
_cell.angle_gamma   90.00
#
_symmetry.space_group_name_H-M   'P 1'
#
loop_
_entity.id
_entity.type
_entity.pdbx_description
1 polymer ?
#
loop_
_entity_poly.entity_id
_entity_poly.type
_entity_poly.pdbx_seq_one_letter_code
_entity_poly.pdbx_strand_id
1 'polypeptide(L)'
;MTSISSLTPTNSTPTGKVSGEAHQHHLHQQQQRHSSPTSVTPSSRILMDVPCRVCRDHSSGKHYGIYACDGCAGFFKRSIRRNRQYVCKSRGHGECVIDKTHRNQCRACRLKKCVEAGMNKDAVQHERGPRNATLRRQADQLALLRSNWRDLFLVSAVQLQLPVSAEALLRAVGAADEDNEERQQSTLADEARALEGLLDKFRALELDATEFACLKGVALFRPPSCAGGQPEPQLQEAGQVSQLHEQAQLALSQHIEAAYPDRVFRFGKLLLCLMPALRAVSPDTIQTLFFKASVGSMPIDRLVIDMFQSAELLNL
;
A
#
# COMPACT_ATOMS: atom_id res chain seq x y z
N MET A 1 -32.35 -22.21 51.04
CA MET A 1 -31.55 -22.38 52.27
C MET A 1 -30.24 -21.62 52.03
N THR A 2 -30.20 -20.29 52.26
CA THR A 2 -29.73 -19.62 53.51
C THR A 2 -28.33 -20.06 53.94
N SER A 3 -27.30 -19.24 54.22
CA SER A 3 -27.08 -17.78 54.27
C SER A 3 -25.57 -17.54 54.53
N ILE A 4 -24.98 -16.48 53.94
CA ILE A 4 -24.26 -15.34 54.57
C ILE A 4 -23.28 -15.69 55.73
N SER A 5 -21.98 -15.35 55.68
CA SER A 5 -21.51 -14.05 56.21
C SER A 5 -20.05 -13.70 55.84
N SER A 6 -19.91 -12.45 55.41
CA SER A 6 -18.75 -11.56 55.33
C SER A 6 -18.08 -11.25 56.68
N LEU A 7 -16.81 -10.81 56.66
CA LEU A 7 -16.26 -9.80 57.59
C LEU A 7 -14.91 -9.23 57.09
N THR A 8 -14.86 -7.92 56.88
CA THR A 8 -13.66 -7.04 56.90
C THR A 8 -13.46 -6.47 58.31
N PRO A 9 -12.23 -6.08 58.71
CA PRO A 9 -11.97 -4.69 59.13
C PRO A 9 -10.55 -4.17 58.77
N THR A 10 -10.42 -3.01 58.13
CA THR A 10 -9.94 -1.69 58.64
C THR A 10 -8.55 -1.58 59.30
N ASN A 11 -7.65 -0.86 58.59
CA ASN A 11 -6.86 0.33 58.99
C ASN A 11 -5.86 0.29 60.16
N SER A 12 -4.57 0.59 59.91
CA SER A 12 -3.77 1.60 60.67
C SER A 12 -2.28 1.62 60.26
N THR A 13 -1.80 2.83 59.95
CA THR A 13 -0.38 3.28 59.92
C THR A 13 0.23 3.29 61.33
N PRO A 14 1.57 3.24 61.48
CA PRO A 14 2.28 4.48 61.86
C PRO A 14 3.76 4.63 61.38
N THR A 15 4.08 5.85 60.96
CA THR A 15 5.23 6.74 61.31
C THR A 15 6.70 6.29 61.39
N GLY A 16 7.58 7.09 60.75
CA GLY A 16 8.87 7.57 61.30
C GLY A 16 10.12 7.22 60.46
N LYS A 17 10.57 8.05 59.51
CA LYS A 17 11.47 9.25 59.61
C LYS A 17 12.95 8.97 59.93
N VAL A 18 13.82 9.28 58.95
CA VAL A 18 15.11 10.02 59.06
C VAL A 18 15.24 10.77 57.71
N SER A 19 14.93 12.07 57.58
CA SER A 19 15.74 13.30 57.89
C SER A 19 17.09 13.31 57.15
N GLY A 20 17.55 14.36 56.45
CA GLY A 20 17.11 15.74 56.23
C GLY A 20 17.79 16.28 54.95
N GLU A 21 17.13 17.19 54.21
CA GLU A 21 17.34 18.65 54.23
C GLU A 21 18.44 19.08 53.21
N ALA A 22 18.27 20.09 52.34
CA ALA A 22 17.54 21.34 52.53
C ALA A 22 17.09 22.01 51.21
N HIS A 23 15.88 22.59 51.27
CA HIS A 23 15.49 23.96 50.87
C HIS A 23 15.73 24.49 49.45
N GLN A 24 14.73 24.24 48.61
CA GLN A 24 13.81 25.22 47.99
C GLN A 24 14.09 26.72 48.21
N HIS A 25 14.19 27.51 47.14
CA HIS A 25 13.67 28.89 47.10
C HIS A 25 13.36 29.37 45.65
N HIS A 26 12.10 29.79 45.48
CA HIS A 26 11.66 30.96 44.70
C HIS A 26 11.41 30.88 43.17
N LEU A 27 10.11 30.92 42.82
CA LEU A 27 9.54 31.43 41.57
C LEU A 27 9.59 32.96 41.53
N HIS A 28 10.29 33.56 40.56
CA HIS A 28 9.81 34.63 39.65
C HIS A 28 10.98 35.38 38.99
N GLN A 29 10.68 35.90 37.79
CA GLN A 29 11.23 37.14 37.20
C GLN A 29 12.34 37.00 36.14
N GLN A 30 11.89 37.12 34.88
CA GLN A 30 12.31 38.12 33.89
C GLN A 30 13.78 38.59 33.85
N GLN A 31 14.29 38.54 32.61
CA GLN A 31 15.19 39.50 31.95
C GLN A 31 16.72 39.41 32.15
N GLN A 32 17.37 39.39 30.98
CA GLN A 32 18.71 39.88 30.64
C GLN A 32 19.92 39.05 31.07
N ARG A 33 20.56 38.38 30.10
CA ARG A 33 22.02 38.42 29.97
C ARG A 33 22.44 38.64 28.52
N HIS A 34 23.44 39.50 28.43
CA HIS A 34 24.03 40.11 27.26
C HIS A 34 24.88 39.15 26.42
N SER A 35 24.81 39.40 25.11
CA SER A 35 25.82 39.30 24.05
C SER A 35 27.22 38.77 24.39
N SER A 36 27.65 37.78 23.61
CA SER A 36 29.06 37.50 23.27
C SER A 36 29.15 37.24 21.76
N PRO A 37 30.09 37.85 21.01
CA PRO A 37 30.18 37.68 19.57
C PRO A 37 31.14 36.52 19.25
N THR A 38 30.63 35.40 18.76
CA THR A 38 31.46 34.40 18.09
C THR A 38 31.55 34.76 16.61
N SER A 39 32.76 35.10 16.20
CA SER A 39 33.19 35.34 14.84
C SER A 39 32.92 34.12 13.95
N VAL A 40 31.93 34.23 13.08
CA VAL A 40 31.73 33.35 11.93
C VAL A 40 31.81 34.21 10.68
N THR A 41 32.74 33.85 9.81
CA THR A 41 32.99 34.44 8.50
C THR A 41 31.72 34.48 7.66
N PRO A 42 31.27 35.64 7.14
CA PRO A 42 30.10 35.68 6.29
C PRO A 42 30.49 35.29 4.87
N SER A 43 30.22 34.04 4.51
CA SER A 43 29.99 33.70 3.11
C SER A 43 28.90 34.63 2.58
N SER A 44 29.23 35.38 1.53
CA SER A 44 28.42 36.43 0.94
C SER A 44 27.11 35.91 0.37
N ARG A 45 26.10 35.72 1.23
CA ARG A 45 24.66 35.81 0.93
C ARG A 45 23.93 36.36 2.15
N ILE A 46 24.26 37.59 2.51
CA ILE A 46 23.48 38.35 3.48
C ILE A 46 22.14 38.66 2.82
N LEU A 47 21.12 37.82 3.03
CA LEU A 47 19.73 38.25 2.82
C LEU A 47 19.39 39.17 4.00
N MET A 48 19.84 40.42 3.90
CA MET A 48 19.52 41.49 4.87
C MET A 48 18.01 41.52 5.05
N ASP A 49 17.58 41.12 6.25
CA ASP A 49 16.24 41.16 6.84
C ASP A 49 15.09 41.58 5.91
N VAL A 50 14.81 40.78 4.87
CA VAL A 50 13.72 41.10 3.93
C VAL A 50 12.39 40.73 4.61
N PRO A 51 11.46 41.69 4.82
CA PRO A 51 10.19 41.37 5.44
C PRO A 51 9.27 40.63 4.46
N CYS A 52 8.48 39.71 4.99
CA CYS A 52 7.41 39.03 4.28
C CYS A 52 6.40 40.04 3.75
N ARG A 53 6.16 40.06 2.44
CA ARG A 53 5.21 41.01 1.81
C ARG A 53 3.76 40.86 2.29
N VAL A 54 3.42 39.74 2.94
CA VAL A 54 2.06 39.48 3.44
C VAL A 54 1.86 39.92 4.89
N CYS A 55 2.75 39.53 5.80
CA CYS A 55 2.56 39.73 7.25
C CYS A 55 3.72 40.47 7.95
N ARG A 56 4.70 40.95 7.17
CA ARG A 56 5.89 41.70 7.63
C ARG A 56 6.83 40.95 8.58
N ASP A 57 6.56 39.68 8.87
CA ASP A 57 7.49 38.78 9.58
C ASP A 57 8.75 38.48 8.75
N HIS A 58 9.79 37.93 9.37
CA HIS A 58 11.05 37.61 8.69
C HIS A 58 10.83 36.65 7.51
N SER A 59 11.34 36.99 6.32
CA SER A 59 11.23 36.15 5.13
C SER A 59 12.34 35.09 5.10
N SER A 60 11.96 33.83 4.86
CA SER A 60 12.90 32.73 4.61
C SER A 60 13.39 32.68 3.16
N GLY A 61 13.02 33.66 2.33
CA GLY A 61 13.34 33.72 0.91
C GLY A 61 12.12 33.87 -0.01
N LYS A 62 12.32 33.62 -1.31
CA LYS A 62 11.25 33.68 -2.31
C LYS A 62 10.41 32.41 -2.28
N HIS A 63 9.10 32.56 -2.04
CA HIS A 63 8.10 31.50 -2.09
C HIS A 63 6.97 31.89 -3.03
N TYR A 64 6.67 31.04 -4.02
CA TYR A 64 5.61 31.26 -5.01
C TYR A 64 5.71 32.64 -5.70
N GLY A 65 6.92 33.11 -5.98
CA GLY A 65 7.16 34.36 -6.70
C GLY A 65 7.48 35.59 -5.85
N ILE A 66 7.29 35.56 -4.52
CA ILE A 66 7.51 36.73 -3.66
C ILE A 66 8.30 36.38 -2.39
N TYR A 67 8.92 37.39 -1.77
CA TYR A 67 9.51 37.24 -0.44
C TYR A 67 8.42 37.05 0.60
N ALA A 68 8.38 35.87 1.21
CA ALA A 68 7.41 35.49 2.23
C ALA A 68 8.07 34.72 3.37
N CYS A 69 7.38 34.65 4.51
CA CYS A 69 7.76 33.77 5.61
C CYS A 69 7.17 32.37 5.39
N ASP A 70 7.74 31.36 6.05
CA ASP A 70 7.26 29.97 5.98
C ASP A 70 5.79 29.82 6.37
N GLY A 71 5.34 30.66 7.30
CA GLY A 71 3.93 30.69 7.74
C GLY A 71 2.97 31.07 6.62
N CYS A 72 3.29 32.09 5.82
CA CYS A 72 2.46 32.52 4.69
C CYS A 72 2.63 31.62 3.47
N ALA A 73 3.85 31.14 3.20
CA ALA A 73 4.11 30.18 2.13
C ALA A 73 3.35 28.86 2.37
N GLY A 74 3.42 28.30 3.58
CA GLY A 74 2.70 27.08 3.94
C GLY A 74 1.18 27.26 3.94
N PHE A 75 0.69 28.42 4.39
CA PHE A 75 -0.74 28.75 4.32
C PHE A 75 -1.23 28.77 2.86
N PHE A 76 -0.56 29.53 1.99
CA PHE A 76 -0.91 29.65 0.58
C PHE A 76 -0.93 28.28 -0.12
N LYS A 77 0.12 27.47 0.06
CA LYS A 77 0.19 26.09 -0.47
C LYS A 77 -1.05 25.26 -0.09
N ARG A 78 -1.39 25.21 1.20
CA ARG A 78 -2.52 24.41 1.69
C ARG A 78 -3.87 24.92 1.19
N SER A 79 -4.01 26.23 1.05
CA SER A 79 -5.24 26.85 0.57
C SER A 79 -5.48 26.61 -0.92
N ILE A 80 -4.44 26.74 -1.75
CA ILE A 80 -4.53 26.47 -3.20
C ILE A 80 -4.71 24.99 -3.48
N ARG A 81 -3.91 24.10 -2.87
CA ARG A 81 -4.01 22.64 -3.10
C ARG A 81 -5.39 22.05 -2.80
N ARG A 82 -6.05 22.54 -1.75
CA ARG A 82 -7.38 22.06 -1.32
C ARG A 82 -8.51 22.94 -1.84
N ASN A 83 -8.23 23.82 -2.81
CA ASN A 83 -9.15 24.81 -3.36
C ASN A 83 -10.05 25.47 -2.30
N ARG A 84 -9.45 25.95 -1.21
CA ARG A 84 -10.19 26.43 -0.04
C ARG A 84 -10.81 27.79 -0.32
N GLN A 85 -12.12 27.85 -0.22
CA GLN A 85 -12.88 29.10 -0.22
C GLN A 85 -13.11 29.53 1.24
N TYR A 86 -12.55 30.69 1.62
CA TYR A 86 -12.74 31.25 2.95
C TYR A 86 -13.63 32.48 2.88
N VAL A 87 -14.52 32.63 3.86
CA VAL A 87 -15.39 33.80 4.00
C VAL A 87 -14.93 34.63 5.20
N CYS A 88 -14.82 35.94 5.01
CA CYS A 88 -14.49 36.87 6.09
C CYS A 88 -15.69 37.07 7.00
N LYS A 89 -15.49 37.02 8.32
CA LYS A 89 -16.56 37.20 9.33
C LYS A 89 -16.60 38.60 9.94
N SER A 90 -15.69 39.51 9.57
CA SER A 90 -15.65 40.87 10.13
C SER A 90 -16.69 41.78 9.47
N ARG A 91 -17.26 42.71 10.24
CA ARG A 91 -18.22 43.72 9.75
C ARG A 91 -17.64 44.71 8.72
N GLY A 92 -16.30 44.85 8.63
CA GLY A 92 -15.61 45.79 7.74
C GLY A 92 -15.23 45.22 6.37
N HIS A 93 -16.18 44.63 5.62
CA HIS A 93 -16.05 44.30 4.18
C HIS A 93 -14.79 43.55 3.68
N GLY A 94 -14.04 42.85 4.54
CA GLY A 94 -12.90 42.03 4.11
C GLY A 94 -11.54 42.73 4.15
N GLU A 95 -11.36 43.72 5.04
CA GLU A 95 -10.11 44.47 5.23
C GLU A 95 -9.42 44.16 6.57
N CYS A 96 -9.43 42.89 7.01
CA CYS A 96 -8.75 42.52 8.25
C CYS A 96 -7.23 42.74 8.13
N VAL A 97 -6.63 43.38 9.13
CA VAL A 97 -5.19 43.59 9.20
C VAL A 97 -4.45 42.26 9.34
N ILE A 98 -3.43 42.05 8.50
CA ILE A 98 -2.60 40.84 8.48
C ILE A 98 -1.18 41.18 8.87
N ASP A 99 -0.86 40.96 10.14
CA ASP A 99 0.48 41.13 10.75
C ASP A 99 0.97 39.82 11.38
N LYS A 100 2.22 39.78 11.84
CA LYS A 100 2.86 38.58 12.43
C LYS A 100 1.98 37.89 13.49
N THR A 101 1.36 38.65 14.38
CA THR A 101 0.52 38.15 15.48
C THR A 101 -0.91 37.82 15.03
N HIS A 102 -1.52 38.67 14.20
CA HIS A 102 -2.94 38.58 13.86
C HIS A 102 -3.24 37.88 12.52
N ARG A 103 -2.22 37.42 11.77
CA ARG A 103 -2.39 36.73 10.48
C ARG A 103 -3.27 35.47 10.52
N ASN A 104 -3.52 34.89 11.70
CA ASN A 104 -4.38 33.71 11.84
C ASN A 104 -5.85 34.05 12.14
N GLN A 105 -6.18 35.31 12.41
CA GLN A 105 -7.52 35.73 12.83
C GLN A 105 -8.54 35.69 11.67
N CYS A 106 -8.11 36.02 10.45
CA CYS A 106 -8.95 35.91 9.25
C CYS A 106 -8.23 35.24 8.09
N ARG A 107 -8.63 33.99 7.79
CA ARG A 107 -8.07 33.21 6.67
C ARG A 107 -8.46 33.78 5.31
N ALA A 108 -9.64 34.37 5.18
CA ALA A 108 -10.12 34.98 3.94
C ALA A 108 -9.24 36.17 3.54
N CYS A 109 -9.09 37.16 4.43
CA CYS A 109 -8.25 38.33 4.17
C CYS A 109 -6.78 37.96 4.01
N ARG A 110 -6.28 36.96 4.74
CA ARG A 110 -4.92 36.46 4.55
C ARG A 110 -4.70 35.87 3.16
N LEU A 111 -5.62 35.03 2.66
CA LEU A 111 -5.50 34.43 1.33
C LEU A 111 -5.63 35.48 0.24
N LYS A 112 -6.57 36.42 0.38
CA LYS A 112 -6.72 37.57 -0.50
C LYS A 112 -5.40 38.37 -0.58
N LYS A 113 -4.82 38.74 0.57
CA LYS A 113 -3.54 39.45 0.65
C LYS A 113 -2.35 38.67 0.07
N CYS A 114 -2.33 37.34 0.20
CA CYS A 114 -1.31 36.51 -0.46
C CYS A 114 -1.35 36.65 -1.98
N VAL A 115 -2.55 36.62 -2.57
CA VAL A 115 -2.75 36.75 -4.03
C VAL A 115 -2.43 38.18 -4.47
N GLU A 116 -2.93 39.19 -3.76
CA GLU A 116 -2.67 40.62 -4.06
C GLU A 116 -1.19 40.97 -3.93
N ALA A 117 -0.47 40.36 -2.98
CA ALA A 117 0.96 40.53 -2.85
C ALA A 117 1.77 39.87 -3.97
N GLY A 118 1.14 39.06 -4.84
CA GLY A 118 1.76 38.44 -6.01
C GLY A 118 2.14 36.97 -5.85
N MET A 119 1.61 36.23 -4.88
CA MET A 119 1.85 34.78 -4.81
C MET A 119 1.20 34.06 -6.01
N ASN A 120 2.02 33.38 -6.79
CA ASN A 120 1.59 32.64 -7.97
C ASN A 120 0.95 31.30 -7.57
N LYS A 121 -0.33 31.13 -7.90
CA LYS A 121 -1.10 29.89 -7.64
C LYS A 121 -0.60 28.72 -8.49
N ASP A 122 -0.16 28.99 -9.72
CA ASP A 122 0.29 27.97 -10.67
C ASP A 122 1.65 27.39 -10.30
N ALA A 123 2.43 28.12 -9.49
CA ALA A 123 3.67 27.62 -8.90
C ALA A 123 3.43 26.57 -7.79
N VAL A 124 2.18 26.36 -7.36
CA VAL A 124 1.83 25.36 -6.36
C VAL A 124 1.68 23.99 -7.03
N GLN A 125 2.77 23.23 -7.05
CA GLN A 125 2.76 21.84 -7.54
C GLN A 125 1.76 20.97 -6.76
N HIS A 126 1.10 20.07 -7.48
CA HIS A 126 0.29 18.98 -6.92
C HIS A 126 1.11 18.15 -5.91
N GLU A 127 0.44 17.40 -5.03
CA GLU A 127 1.15 16.57 -4.05
C GLU A 127 2.22 15.72 -4.75
N ARG A 128 3.45 15.78 -4.24
CA ARG A 128 4.45 14.77 -4.62
C ARG A 128 3.91 13.47 -4.03
N GLY A 129 3.73 12.45 -4.87
CA GLY A 129 3.26 11.14 -4.43
C GLY A 129 4.06 10.67 -3.21
N PRO A 130 3.46 9.85 -2.34
CA PRO A 130 4.12 9.40 -1.12
C PRO A 130 5.49 8.79 -1.45
N ARG A 131 6.54 9.21 -0.74
CA ARG A 131 7.94 8.79 -1.00
C ARG A 131 8.15 7.27 -1.02
N ASN A 132 7.24 6.50 -0.43
CA ASN A 132 7.31 5.05 -0.35
C ASN A 132 6.37 4.34 -1.34
N ALA A 133 5.72 5.05 -2.27
CA ALA A 133 4.76 4.46 -3.22
C ALA A 133 5.35 3.27 -4.00
N THR A 134 6.63 3.32 -4.35
CA THR A 134 7.32 2.23 -5.05
C THR A 134 7.44 0.98 -4.17
N LEU A 135 7.93 1.14 -2.93
CA LEU A 135 8.05 0.03 -1.98
C LEU A 135 6.69 -0.59 -1.65
N ARG A 136 5.65 0.23 -1.54
CA ARG A 136 4.27 -0.23 -1.29
C ARG A 136 3.72 -1.05 -2.46
N ARG A 137 3.95 -0.58 -3.69
CA ARG A 137 3.59 -1.32 -4.91
C ARG A 137 4.35 -2.63 -5.03
N GLN A 138 5.63 -2.67 -4.67
CA GLN A 138 6.43 -3.89 -4.72
C GLN A 138 5.94 -4.94 -3.70
N ALA A 139 5.60 -4.51 -2.47
CA ALA A 139 5.01 -5.39 -1.47
C ALA A 139 3.69 -6.00 -1.96
N ASP A 140 2.81 -5.19 -2.55
CA ASP A 140 1.54 -5.65 -3.12
C ASP A 140 1.75 -6.58 -4.32
N GLN A 141 2.70 -6.28 -5.21
CA GLN A 141 3.07 -7.14 -6.34
C GLN A 141 3.54 -8.53 -5.87
N LEU A 142 4.41 -8.58 -4.86
CA LEU A 142 4.88 -9.83 -4.29
C LEU A 142 3.75 -10.61 -3.64
N ALA A 143 2.86 -9.95 -2.89
CA ALA A 143 1.71 -10.59 -2.27
C ALA A 143 0.75 -11.20 -3.30
N LEU A 144 0.45 -10.48 -4.39
CA LEU A 144 -0.41 -10.97 -5.48
C LEU A 144 0.20 -12.16 -6.22
N LEU A 145 1.50 -12.11 -6.51
CA LEU A 145 2.17 -13.22 -7.18
C LEU A 145 2.21 -14.46 -6.28
N ARG A 146 2.51 -14.33 -4.99
CA ARG A 146 2.55 -15.46 -4.06
C ARG A 146 1.19 -16.12 -3.86
N SER A 147 0.13 -15.32 -3.77
CA SER A 147 -1.23 -15.85 -3.60
C SER A 147 -1.82 -16.45 -4.88
N ASN A 148 -1.43 -15.95 -6.06
CA ASN A 148 -2.09 -16.29 -7.33
C ASN A 148 -1.17 -16.96 -8.38
N TRP A 149 0.10 -17.30 -8.06
CA TRP A 149 1.01 -17.90 -9.05
C TRP A 149 0.48 -19.21 -9.64
N ARG A 150 -0.22 -20.02 -8.84
CA ARG A 150 -0.80 -21.29 -9.28
C ARG A 150 -1.72 -21.09 -10.48
N ASP A 151 -2.65 -20.14 -10.36
CA ASP A 151 -3.63 -19.88 -11.41
C ASP A 151 -2.94 -19.31 -12.67
N LEU A 152 -1.95 -18.45 -12.49
CA LEU A 152 -1.14 -17.92 -13.59
C LEU A 152 -0.36 -19.00 -14.31
N PHE A 153 0.21 -19.95 -13.56
CA PHE A 153 0.91 -21.10 -14.10
C PHE A 153 -0.05 -21.98 -14.91
N LEU A 154 -1.21 -22.34 -14.35
CA LEU A 154 -2.19 -23.18 -15.03
C LEU A 154 -2.72 -22.55 -16.31
N VAL A 155 -3.12 -21.27 -16.28
CA VAL A 155 -3.57 -20.55 -17.47
C VAL A 155 -2.45 -20.47 -18.52
N SER A 156 -1.20 -20.29 -18.10
CA SER A 156 -0.05 -20.27 -19.00
C SER A 156 0.30 -21.65 -19.57
N ALA A 157 0.14 -22.73 -18.79
CA ALA A 157 0.35 -24.10 -19.23
C ALA A 157 -0.62 -24.48 -20.36
N VAL A 158 -1.88 -24.03 -20.26
CA VAL A 158 -2.86 -24.17 -21.34
C VAL A 158 -2.45 -23.34 -22.56
N GLN A 159 -2.10 -22.06 -22.38
CA GLN A 159 -1.70 -21.18 -23.49
C GLN A 159 -0.48 -21.72 -24.26
N LEU A 160 0.50 -22.29 -23.55
CA LEU A 160 1.71 -22.89 -24.12
C LEU A 160 1.50 -24.34 -24.61
N GLN A 161 0.28 -24.88 -24.49
CA GLN A 161 -0.05 -26.24 -24.89
C GLN A 161 0.89 -27.30 -24.26
N LEU A 162 1.26 -27.10 -22.99
CA LEU A 162 2.20 -27.98 -22.30
C LEU A 162 1.66 -29.43 -22.28
N PRO A 163 2.38 -30.44 -22.80
CA PRO A 163 1.92 -31.83 -22.78
C PRO A 163 1.98 -32.38 -21.35
N VAL A 164 0.87 -32.20 -20.63
CA VAL A 164 0.68 -32.72 -19.27
C VAL A 164 -0.02 -34.06 -19.37
N SER A 165 0.76 -35.13 -19.33
CA SER A 165 0.25 -36.49 -19.15
C SER A 165 0.45 -36.90 -17.69
N ALA A 166 -0.61 -37.33 -17.01
CA ALA A 166 -0.50 -37.77 -15.62
C ALA A 166 0.54 -38.88 -15.46
N GLU A 167 0.62 -39.80 -16.43
CA GLU A 167 1.59 -40.90 -16.42
C GLU A 167 3.04 -40.40 -16.54
N ALA A 168 3.30 -39.45 -17.45
CA ALA A 168 4.63 -38.87 -17.63
C ALA A 168 5.09 -38.09 -16.39
N LEU A 169 4.18 -37.33 -15.77
CA LEU A 169 4.47 -36.59 -14.55
C LEU A 169 4.75 -37.52 -13.36
N LEU A 170 3.93 -38.56 -13.18
CA LEU A 170 4.12 -39.54 -12.10
C LEU A 170 5.43 -40.30 -12.26
N ARG A 171 5.83 -40.65 -13.48
CA ARG A 171 7.12 -41.28 -13.76
C ARG A 171 8.30 -40.36 -13.47
N ALA A 172 8.17 -39.06 -13.74
CA ALA A 172 9.20 -38.08 -13.43
C ALA A 172 9.38 -37.87 -11.92
N VAL A 173 8.31 -38.06 -11.13
CA VAL A 173 8.35 -37.92 -9.66
C VAL A 173 8.78 -39.21 -8.96
N GLY A 174 8.32 -40.37 -9.42
CA GLY A 174 8.53 -41.70 -8.80
C GLY A 174 9.92 -42.31 -8.97
N ALA A 175 10.97 -41.49 -9.10
CA ALA A 175 12.36 -41.93 -9.13
C ALA A 175 13.09 -41.74 -7.78
N ALA A 176 12.38 -41.51 -6.68
CA ALA A 176 12.99 -41.21 -5.38
C ALA A 176 12.25 -41.81 -4.16
N ASP A 177 12.84 -42.88 -3.63
CA ASP A 177 12.75 -43.49 -2.28
C ASP A 177 11.55 -44.36 -1.86
N GLU A 178 11.85 -45.63 -1.55
CA GLU A 178 10.90 -46.66 -1.10
C GLU A 178 10.59 -46.56 0.41
N ASP A 179 9.35 -46.93 0.77
CA ASP A 179 8.82 -47.36 2.09
C ASP A 179 7.66 -46.53 2.69
N ASN A 180 7.38 -45.30 2.24
CA ASN A 180 6.22 -44.49 2.72
C ASN A 180 5.29 -43.99 1.60
N GLU A 181 5.48 -44.47 0.37
CA GLU A 181 4.99 -43.79 -0.83
C GLU A 181 3.60 -44.22 -1.31
N GLU A 182 3.11 -45.43 -1.04
CA GLU A 182 1.96 -45.99 -1.77
C GLU A 182 0.65 -45.19 -1.61
N ARG A 183 0.39 -44.67 -0.40
CA ARG A 183 -0.78 -43.82 -0.11
C ARG A 183 -0.62 -42.37 -0.59
N GLN A 184 0.61 -41.85 -0.58
CA GLN A 184 0.91 -40.49 -1.08
C GLN A 184 0.98 -40.47 -2.62
N GLN A 185 1.40 -41.57 -3.23
CA GLN A 185 1.52 -41.75 -4.67
C GLN A 185 0.14 -41.97 -5.31
N SER A 186 -0.77 -42.66 -4.62
CA SER A 186 -2.16 -42.79 -5.08
C SER A 186 -2.91 -41.45 -5.05
N THR A 187 -2.76 -40.64 -3.99
CA THR A 187 -3.36 -39.30 -3.94
C THR A 187 -2.75 -38.35 -4.98
N LEU A 188 -1.42 -38.34 -5.14
CA LEU A 188 -0.75 -37.57 -6.19
C LEU A 188 -1.18 -38.02 -7.60
N ALA A 189 -1.45 -39.32 -7.80
CA ALA A 189 -1.93 -39.84 -9.07
C ALA A 189 -3.38 -39.42 -9.39
N ASP A 190 -4.25 -39.38 -8.38
CA ASP A 190 -5.61 -38.82 -8.53
C ASP A 190 -5.54 -37.32 -8.86
N GLU A 191 -4.68 -36.56 -8.17
CA GLU A 191 -4.49 -35.13 -8.42
C GLU A 191 -3.86 -34.84 -9.80
N ALA A 192 -2.91 -35.65 -10.25
CA ALA A 192 -2.32 -35.54 -11.58
C ALA A 192 -3.36 -35.80 -12.70
N ARG A 193 -4.22 -36.82 -12.52
CA ARG A 193 -5.34 -37.08 -13.44
C ARG A 193 -6.38 -35.95 -13.41
N ALA A 194 -6.66 -35.39 -12.23
CA ALA A 194 -7.54 -34.23 -12.10
C ALA A 194 -6.97 -33.00 -12.82
N LEU A 195 -5.66 -32.77 -12.73
CA LEU A 195 -4.97 -31.70 -13.43
C LEU A 195 -5.02 -31.90 -14.96
N GLU A 196 -4.72 -33.10 -15.45
CA GLU A 196 -4.81 -33.43 -16.88
C GLU A 196 -6.23 -33.16 -17.41
N GLY A 197 -7.25 -33.71 -16.75
CA GLY A 197 -8.66 -33.49 -17.12
C GLY A 197 -9.10 -32.03 -17.01
N LEU A 198 -8.50 -31.24 -16.10
CA LEU A 198 -8.74 -29.80 -16.02
C LEU A 198 -8.15 -29.09 -17.24
N LEU A 199 -6.89 -29.36 -17.60
CA LEU A 199 -6.23 -28.73 -18.75
C LEU A 199 -6.93 -29.07 -20.07
N ASP A 200 -7.44 -30.29 -20.23
CA ASP A 200 -8.20 -30.67 -21.42
C ASP A 200 -9.54 -29.95 -21.53
N LYS A 201 -10.25 -29.79 -20.40
CA LYS A 201 -11.47 -28.95 -20.35
C LYS A 201 -11.18 -27.50 -20.76
N PHE A 202 -10.00 -26.97 -20.41
CA PHE A 202 -9.59 -25.63 -20.80
C PHE A 202 -9.27 -25.53 -22.29
N ARG A 203 -8.54 -26.52 -22.83
CA ARG A 203 -8.22 -26.58 -24.26
C ARG A 203 -9.49 -26.66 -25.11
N ALA A 204 -10.49 -27.41 -24.66
CA ALA A 204 -11.79 -27.53 -25.33
C ALA A 204 -12.60 -26.22 -25.37
N LEU A 205 -12.21 -25.18 -24.61
CA LEU A 205 -12.86 -23.86 -24.68
C LEU A 205 -12.34 -23.00 -25.83
N GLU A 206 -11.21 -23.39 -26.44
CA GLU A 206 -10.59 -22.70 -27.55
C GLU A 206 -10.43 -21.20 -27.25
N LEU A 207 -9.65 -20.89 -26.21
CA LEU A 207 -9.41 -19.52 -25.79
C LEU A 207 -8.49 -18.80 -26.78
N ASP A 208 -8.81 -17.55 -27.08
CA ASP A 208 -7.93 -16.70 -27.88
C ASP A 208 -6.86 -15.99 -27.03
N ALA A 209 -5.90 -15.34 -27.69
CA ALA A 209 -4.79 -14.66 -27.03
C ALA A 209 -5.25 -13.51 -26.10
N THR A 210 -6.32 -12.80 -26.46
CA THR A 210 -6.88 -11.70 -25.67
C THR A 210 -7.58 -12.23 -24.42
N GLU A 211 -8.35 -13.30 -24.56
CA GLU A 211 -9.01 -14.00 -23.45
C GLU A 211 -7.98 -14.55 -22.46
N PHE A 212 -6.89 -15.16 -22.95
CA PHE A 212 -5.79 -15.58 -22.08
C PHE A 212 -5.18 -14.40 -21.32
N ALA A 213 -4.95 -13.25 -21.98
CA ALA A 213 -4.40 -12.07 -21.34
C ALA A 213 -5.35 -11.51 -20.25
N CYS A 214 -6.64 -11.41 -20.55
CA CYS A 214 -7.65 -10.96 -19.61
C CYS A 214 -7.80 -11.94 -18.42
N LEU A 215 -7.82 -13.25 -18.68
CA LEU A 215 -7.90 -14.27 -17.62
C LEU A 215 -6.68 -14.25 -16.71
N LYS A 216 -5.48 -14.04 -17.26
CA LYS A 216 -4.27 -13.82 -16.46
C LYS A 216 -4.39 -12.56 -15.59
N GLY A 217 -4.95 -11.47 -16.13
CA GLY A 217 -5.25 -10.26 -15.36
C GLY A 217 -6.23 -10.52 -14.21
N VAL A 218 -7.33 -11.22 -14.48
CA VAL A 218 -8.34 -11.60 -13.48
C VAL A 218 -7.73 -12.52 -12.41
N ALA A 219 -6.88 -13.48 -12.79
CA ALA A 219 -6.18 -14.36 -11.88
C ALA A 219 -5.17 -13.62 -11.00
N LEU A 220 -4.36 -12.74 -11.59
CA LEU A 220 -3.30 -11.99 -10.90
C LEU A 220 -3.86 -10.99 -9.90
N PHE A 221 -4.86 -10.19 -10.32
CA PHE A 221 -5.42 -9.12 -9.48
C PHE A 221 -6.55 -9.60 -8.58
N ARG A 222 -6.72 -10.91 -8.42
CA ARG A 222 -7.72 -11.42 -7.49
C ARG A 222 -7.32 -10.99 -6.07
N PRO A 223 -8.17 -10.20 -5.38
CA PRO A 223 -7.88 -9.84 -4.01
C PRO A 223 -7.91 -11.13 -3.16
N PRO A 224 -7.00 -11.27 -2.19
CA PRO A 224 -7.05 -12.40 -1.29
C PRO A 224 -8.40 -12.44 -0.58
N SER A 225 -9.03 -13.61 -0.55
CA SER A 225 -10.34 -13.77 0.07
C SER A 225 -10.18 -13.77 1.59
N CYS A 226 -10.92 -12.92 2.30
CA CYS A 226 -10.98 -12.88 3.77
C CYS A 226 -11.54 -14.17 4.43
N ALA A 227 -11.64 -15.28 3.69
CA ALA A 227 -12.24 -16.53 4.11
C ALA A 227 -11.18 -17.46 4.70
N GLY A 228 -10.75 -17.16 5.92
CA GLY A 228 -9.85 -17.99 6.70
C GLY A 228 -9.04 -17.12 7.64
N GLY A 229 -9.24 -17.25 8.95
CA GLY A 229 -8.68 -16.40 10.01
C GLY A 229 -7.16 -16.48 10.21
N GLN A 230 -6.38 -16.53 9.13
CA GLN A 230 -4.93 -16.36 9.12
C GLN A 230 -4.58 -14.87 8.96
N PRO A 231 -3.43 -14.40 9.49
CA PRO A 231 -2.94 -13.05 9.26
C PRO A 231 -2.50 -12.91 7.79
N GLU A 232 -3.45 -12.51 6.95
CA GLU A 232 -3.29 -12.27 5.51
C GLU A 232 -2.30 -11.13 5.22
N PRO A 233 -1.49 -11.21 4.13
CA PRO A 233 -0.73 -10.08 3.63
C PRO A 233 -1.68 -8.92 3.25
N GLN A 234 -1.78 -7.92 4.12
CA GLN A 234 -2.58 -6.74 3.88
C GLN A 234 -2.02 -5.97 2.67
N LEU A 235 -2.74 -6.05 1.55
CA LEU A 235 -2.48 -5.20 0.39
C LEU A 235 -2.62 -3.74 0.82
N GLN A 236 -1.56 -2.97 0.63
CA GLN A 236 -1.48 -1.58 1.07
C GLN A 236 -2.35 -0.67 0.19
N GLU A 237 -2.50 -1.01 -1.09
CA GLU A 237 -3.37 -0.31 -2.04
C GLU A 237 -4.47 -1.26 -2.58
N ALA A 238 -5.16 -1.96 -1.67
CA ALA A 238 -6.22 -2.92 -2.02
C ALA A 238 -7.30 -2.36 -2.97
N GLY A 239 -7.66 -1.07 -2.84
CA GLY A 239 -8.63 -0.43 -3.73
C GLY A 239 -8.16 -0.35 -5.18
N GLN A 240 -6.86 -0.12 -5.41
CA GLN A 240 -6.28 -0.11 -6.76
C GLN A 240 -6.26 -1.51 -7.36
N VAL A 241 -5.98 -2.54 -6.55
CA VAL A 241 -6.01 -3.94 -7.00
C VAL A 241 -7.42 -4.35 -7.39
N SER A 242 -8.42 -4.02 -6.59
CA SER A 242 -9.83 -4.28 -6.93
C SER A 242 -10.23 -3.59 -8.23
N GLN A 243 -9.84 -2.33 -8.43
CA GLN A 243 -10.11 -1.62 -9.67
C GLN A 243 -9.47 -2.31 -10.90
N LEU A 244 -8.22 -2.78 -10.76
CA LEU A 244 -7.54 -3.52 -11.82
C LEU A 244 -8.21 -4.87 -12.11
N HIS A 245 -8.71 -5.54 -11.07
CA HIS A 245 -9.48 -6.78 -11.21
C HIS A 245 -10.79 -6.55 -11.98
N GLU A 246 -11.57 -5.54 -11.61
CA GLU A 246 -12.79 -5.15 -12.30
C GLU A 246 -12.52 -4.74 -13.76
N GLN A 247 -11.43 -3.99 -13.99
CA GLN A 247 -11.04 -3.59 -15.32
C GLN A 247 -10.67 -4.79 -16.21
N ALA A 248 -10.00 -5.80 -15.66
CA ALA A 248 -9.69 -7.03 -16.40
C ALA A 248 -10.95 -7.83 -16.76
N GLN A 249 -11.95 -7.87 -15.86
CA GLN A 249 -13.25 -8.50 -16.13
C GLN A 249 -14.03 -7.73 -17.21
N LEU A 250 -14.06 -6.40 -17.14
CA LEU A 250 -14.72 -5.56 -18.14
C LEU A 250 -14.06 -5.71 -19.52
N ALA A 251 -12.73 -5.73 -19.58
CA ALA A 251 -12.01 -5.95 -20.83
C ALA A 251 -12.37 -7.30 -21.46
N LEU A 252 -12.50 -8.36 -20.63
CA LEU A 252 -12.94 -9.67 -21.09
C LEU A 252 -14.38 -9.64 -21.62
N SER A 253 -15.31 -8.98 -20.93
CA SER A 253 -16.71 -8.94 -21.36
C SER A 253 -16.86 -8.19 -22.69
N GLN A 254 -16.21 -7.03 -22.82
CA GLN A 254 -16.21 -6.23 -24.05
C GLN A 254 -15.62 -7.00 -25.23
N HIS A 255 -14.51 -7.72 -25.00
CA HIS A 255 -13.90 -8.55 -26.04
C HIS A 255 -14.82 -9.68 -26.49
N ILE A 256 -15.46 -10.40 -25.55
CA ILE A 256 -16.38 -11.50 -25.88
C ILE A 256 -17.60 -10.98 -26.64
N GLU A 257 -18.18 -9.85 -26.23
CA GLU A 257 -19.32 -9.24 -26.91
C GLU A 257 -18.96 -8.82 -28.35
N ALA A 258 -17.74 -8.30 -28.56
CA ALA A 258 -17.28 -7.87 -29.88
C ALA A 258 -16.85 -9.02 -30.80
N ALA A 259 -16.12 -10.00 -30.28
CA ALA A 259 -15.51 -11.09 -31.06
C ALA A 259 -16.44 -12.31 -31.22
N TYR A 260 -17.33 -12.55 -30.25
CA TYR A 260 -18.18 -13.75 -30.19
C TYR A 260 -19.64 -13.43 -29.83
N PRO A 261 -20.35 -12.63 -30.65
CA PRO A 261 -21.74 -12.24 -30.37
C PRO A 261 -22.70 -13.44 -30.23
N ASP A 262 -22.42 -14.55 -30.92
CA ASP A 262 -23.24 -15.77 -30.87
C ASP A 262 -23.02 -16.60 -29.59
N ARG A 263 -21.95 -16.34 -28.82
CA ARG A 263 -21.57 -17.13 -27.63
C ARG A 263 -21.87 -16.38 -26.33
N VAL A 264 -23.14 -16.03 -26.13
CA VAL A 264 -23.63 -15.18 -25.02
C VAL A 264 -23.22 -15.67 -23.60
N PHE A 265 -23.08 -16.98 -23.39
CA PHE A 265 -22.70 -17.55 -22.09
C PHE A 265 -21.20 -17.76 -21.90
N ARG A 266 -20.36 -17.38 -22.88
CA ARG A 266 -18.91 -17.62 -22.83
C ARG A 266 -18.27 -16.90 -21.64
N PHE A 267 -18.61 -15.62 -21.41
CA PHE A 267 -18.10 -14.86 -20.28
C PHE A 267 -18.38 -15.55 -18.94
N GLY A 268 -19.62 -15.98 -18.72
CA GLY A 268 -20.01 -16.71 -17.50
C GLY A 268 -19.27 -18.04 -17.36
N LYS A 269 -19.09 -18.80 -18.44
CA LYS A 269 -18.33 -20.06 -18.43
C LYS A 269 -16.86 -19.83 -18.05
N LEU A 270 -16.26 -18.75 -18.54
CA LEU A 270 -14.88 -18.39 -18.21
C LEU A 270 -14.73 -17.92 -16.76
N LEU A 271 -15.59 -17.04 -16.25
CA LEU A 271 -15.40 -16.54 -14.88
C LEU A 271 -15.97 -17.47 -13.79
N LEU A 272 -17.14 -18.06 -14.01
CA LEU A 272 -17.88 -18.81 -12.98
C LEU A 272 -17.57 -20.30 -12.99
N CYS A 273 -17.11 -20.86 -14.11
CA CYS A 273 -16.74 -22.28 -14.18
C CYS A 273 -15.23 -22.48 -14.22
N LEU A 274 -14.52 -21.74 -15.07
CA LEU A 274 -13.08 -21.91 -15.27
C LEU A 274 -12.27 -21.54 -14.02
N MET A 275 -12.49 -20.33 -13.50
CA MET A 275 -11.66 -19.79 -12.42
C MET A 275 -11.85 -20.54 -11.09
N PRO A 276 -13.07 -20.99 -10.71
CA PRO A 276 -13.22 -21.87 -9.56
C PRO A 276 -12.63 -23.27 -9.79
N ALA A 277 -12.68 -23.80 -11.01
CA ALA A 277 -12.11 -25.12 -11.31
C ALA A 277 -10.58 -25.17 -11.15
N LEU A 278 -9.87 -24.04 -11.38
CA LEU A 278 -8.43 -23.93 -11.07
C LEU A 278 -8.11 -24.20 -9.59
N ARG A 279 -9.06 -23.95 -8.69
CA ARG A 279 -8.87 -24.19 -7.25
C ARG A 279 -8.92 -25.67 -6.86
N ALA A 280 -9.36 -26.55 -7.76
CA ALA A 280 -9.37 -28.00 -7.52
C ALA A 280 -7.96 -28.59 -7.43
N VAL A 281 -6.96 -27.91 -8.00
CA VAL A 281 -5.55 -28.33 -7.95
C VAL A 281 -4.84 -27.55 -6.83
N SER A 282 -4.14 -28.28 -5.97
CA SER A 282 -3.37 -27.65 -4.89
C SER A 282 -2.04 -27.08 -5.43
N PRO A 283 -1.53 -25.97 -4.86
CA PRO A 283 -0.22 -25.44 -5.23
C PRO A 283 0.92 -26.43 -4.92
N ASP A 284 0.80 -27.21 -3.84
CA ASP A 284 1.78 -28.23 -3.43
C ASP A 284 1.87 -29.38 -4.45
N THR A 285 0.74 -29.77 -5.04
CA THR A 285 0.69 -30.74 -6.14
C THR A 285 1.50 -30.24 -7.33
N ILE A 286 1.27 -28.99 -7.75
CA ILE A 286 1.99 -28.41 -8.90
C ILE A 286 3.49 -28.33 -8.61
N GLN A 287 3.85 -27.92 -7.40
CA GLN A 287 5.25 -27.88 -6.98
C GLN A 287 5.89 -29.27 -7.05
N THR A 288 5.20 -30.29 -6.55
CA THR A 288 5.70 -31.67 -6.55
C THR A 288 5.86 -32.22 -7.97
N LEU A 289 4.86 -32.02 -8.82
CA LEU A 289 4.83 -32.59 -10.18
C LEU A 289 5.77 -31.89 -11.16
N PHE A 290 5.92 -30.56 -11.09
CA PHE A 290 6.68 -29.79 -12.09
C PHE A 290 8.01 -29.25 -11.59
N PHE A 291 8.10 -28.88 -10.31
CA PHE A 291 9.21 -28.09 -9.79
C PHE A 291 10.16 -28.88 -8.89
N LYS A 292 9.71 -29.96 -8.22
CA LYS A 292 10.54 -30.77 -7.32
C LYS A 292 11.80 -31.30 -8.01
N ALA A 293 11.68 -31.77 -9.26
CA ALA A 293 12.82 -32.27 -10.03
C ALA A 293 13.80 -31.18 -10.50
N SER A 294 13.29 -29.97 -10.77
CA SER A 294 14.09 -28.88 -11.36
C SER A 294 14.66 -27.90 -10.32
N VAL A 295 13.93 -27.68 -9.22
CA VAL A 295 14.24 -26.66 -8.20
C VAL A 295 14.47 -27.28 -6.81
N GLY A 296 14.26 -28.59 -6.67
CA GLY A 296 14.39 -29.29 -5.40
C GLY A 296 13.22 -29.04 -4.45
N SER A 297 13.49 -29.09 -3.14
CA SER A 297 12.48 -28.92 -2.08
C SER A 297 12.11 -27.46 -1.78
N MET A 298 12.64 -26.49 -2.55
CA MET A 298 12.38 -25.07 -2.31
C MET A 298 10.95 -24.69 -2.75
N PRO A 299 10.13 -24.10 -1.87
CA PRO A 299 8.79 -23.65 -2.24
C PRO A 299 8.84 -22.50 -3.24
N ILE A 300 7.93 -22.51 -4.20
CA ILE A 300 7.87 -21.49 -5.27
C ILE A 300 7.65 -20.10 -4.68
N ASP A 301 6.91 -20.01 -3.58
CA ASP A 301 6.80 -18.78 -2.79
C ASP A 301 8.14 -18.16 -2.42
N ARG A 302 9.15 -18.97 -2.05
CA ARG A 302 10.49 -18.47 -1.74
C ARG A 302 11.27 -18.09 -2.99
N LEU A 303 11.14 -18.84 -4.08
CA LEU A 303 11.75 -18.46 -5.36
C LEU A 303 11.24 -17.11 -5.86
N VAL A 304 9.94 -16.85 -5.73
CA VAL A 304 9.33 -15.57 -6.12
C VAL A 304 9.88 -14.43 -5.25
N ILE A 305 10.07 -14.65 -3.94
CA ILE A 305 10.74 -13.68 -3.06
C ILE A 305 12.17 -13.43 -3.51
N ASP A 306 12.96 -14.49 -3.70
CA ASP A 306 14.38 -14.38 -4.03
C ASP A 306 14.60 -13.74 -5.41
N MET A 307 13.73 -14.04 -6.38
CA MET A 307 13.73 -13.39 -7.70
C MET A 307 13.39 -11.89 -7.60
N PHE A 308 12.45 -11.51 -6.73
CA PHE A 308 12.12 -10.10 -6.51
C PHE A 308 13.21 -9.35 -5.71
N GLN A 309 13.82 -9.99 -4.71
CA GLN A 309 14.88 -9.39 -3.89
C GLN A 309 16.23 -9.29 -4.63
N SER A 310 16.55 -10.25 -5.49
CA SER A 310 17.73 -10.16 -6.37
C SER A 310 17.59 -9.04 -7.40
N ALA A 311 16.38 -8.76 -7.89
CA ALA A 311 16.11 -7.60 -8.72
C ALA A 311 16.27 -6.25 -7.97
N GLU A 312 16.08 -6.22 -6.65
CA GLU A 312 16.39 -5.04 -5.82
C GLU A 312 17.90 -4.83 -5.66
N LEU A 313 18.67 -5.90 -5.49
CA LEU A 313 20.14 -5.85 -5.39
C LEU A 313 20.82 -5.39 -6.69
N LEU A 314 20.20 -5.63 -7.84
CA LEU A 314 20.71 -5.18 -9.15
C LEU A 314 20.34 -3.73 -9.49
N ASN A 315 19.48 -3.08 -8.68
CA ASN A 315 19.08 -1.68 -8.85
C ASN A 315 19.68 -0.74 -7.78
N LEU A 316 20.69 -1.22 -7.05
CA LEU A 316 21.57 -0.46 -6.14
C LEU A 316 22.99 -0.41 -6.73
#